data_AF-A0A554KTX7-F1
#
_entry.id   AF-A0A554KTX7-F1
#
_cell.length_a   1.000
_cell.length_b   1.000
_cell.length_c   1.000
_cell.angle_alpha   90.00
_cell.angle_beta   90.00
_cell.angle_gamma   90.00
#
_symmetry.space_group_name_H-M   'P 1'
#
loop_
_entity.id
_entity.type
_entity.pdbx_description
1 polymer ?
#
loop_
_entity_poly.entity_id
_entity_poly.type
_entity_poly.pdbx_seq_one_letter_code
_entity_poly.pdbx_strand_id
1 'polypeptide(L)'
;MAQRKAIFIGRTTPDTGLDAYQLIAQKHKIKLDIFTDTPNADQFISNYNYAFVSRYLVIIEALAAGVPILAHYNNQIKFDYLNQAPFRPYINIFSDPNTASLDFSKINMVKAKKWAKDQTWRRLAAQYEALWQK
;
A
#
# COMPACT_ATOMS: atom_id res chain seq x y z
N MET A 1 22.73 -7.38 11.36
CA MET A 1 21.84 -6.82 10.33
C MET A 1 20.66 -6.16 11.03
N ALA A 2 20.24 -4.97 10.62
CA ALA A 2 19.07 -4.32 11.21
C ALA A 2 17.80 -5.16 10.94
N GLN A 3 16.92 -5.29 11.93
CA GLN A 3 15.64 -5.98 11.77
C GLN A 3 14.79 -5.22 10.74
N ARG A 4 14.22 -5.95 9.76
CA ARG A 4 13.31 -5.35 8.78
C ARG A 4 12.01 -4.92 9.47
N LYS A 5 11.49 -3.78 9.08
CA LYS A 5 10.26 -3.19 9.61
C LYS A 5 9.22 -3.04 8.51
N ALA A 6 7.98 -3.41 8.81
CA ALA A 6 6.82 -3.14 7.99
C ALA A 6 5.84 -2.26 8.75
N ILE A 7 5.08 -1.45 8.01
CA ILE A 7 4.03 -0.63 8.55
C ILE A 7 2.66 -1.09 8.03
N PHE A 8 1.67 -1.12 8.92
CA PHE A 8 0.25 -1.20 8.57
C PHE A 8 -0.43 0.08 9.04
N ILE A 9 -1.20 0.72 8.15
CA ILE A 9 -2.07 1.85 8.49
C ILE A 9 -3.49 1.52 8.05
N GLY A 10 -4.42 1.51 9.00
CA GLY A 10 -5.83 1.26 8.74
C GLY A 10 -6.58 0.74 9.96
N ARG A 11 -7.85 0.43 9.76
CA ARG A 11 -8.72 -0.10 10.83
C ARG A 11 -8.33 -1.53 11.18
N THR A 12 -8.60 -1.95 12.41
CA THR A 12 -8.41 -3.33 12.88
C THR A 12 -9.57 -4.26 12.52
N THR A 13 -10.41 -3.89 11.54
CA THR A 13 -11.53 -4.71 11.10
C THR A 13 -11.04 -5.89 10.24
N PRO A 14 -11.70 -7.06 10.28
CA PRO A 14 -11.23 -8.27 9.58
C PRO A 14 -11.02 -8.12 8.06
N ASP A 15 -11.74 -7.18 7.43
CA ASP A 15 -11.66 -6.91 5.98
C ASP A 15 -10.37 -6.20 5.54
N THR A 16 -9.56 -5.72 6.49
CA THR A 16 -8.32 -4.99 6.21
C THR A 16 -7.13 -5.87 5.86
N GLY A 17 -7.19 -7.16 6.21
CA GLY A 17 -6.11 -8.12 6.00
C GLY A 17 -5.03 -8.11 7.09
N LEU A 18 -5.29 -7.46 8.24
CA LEU A 18 -4.33 -7.34 9.34
C LEU A 18 -3.78 -8.72 9.78
N ASP A 19 -4.66 -9.70 9.97
CA ASP A 19 -4.27 -11.05 10.38
C ASP A 19 -3.32 -11.70 9.36
N ALA A 20 -3.60 -11.52 8.06
CA ALA A 20 -2.74 -12.02 6.98
C ALA A 20 -1.35 -11.36 7.01
N TYR A 21 -1.29 -10.05 7.29
CA TYR A 21 -0.03 -9.33 7.45
C TYR A 21 0.76 -9.76 8.68
N GLN A 22 0.09 -10.03 9.80
CA GLN A 22 0.72 -10.53 11.01
C GLN A 22 1.37 -11.90 10.78
N LEU A 23 0.69 -12.81 10.08
CA LEU A 23 1.24 -14.11 9.69
C LEU A 23 2.51 -13.97 8.83
N ILE A 24 2.49 -13.07 7.85
CA ILE A 24 3.67 -12.77 7.01
C ILE A 24 4.80 -12.17 7.85
N ALA A 25 4.48 -11.20 8.71
CA ALA A 25 5.46 -10.56 9.57
C ALA A 25 6.16 -11.57 10.47
N GLN A 26 5.40 -12.48 11.09
CA GLN A 26 5.91 -13.57 11.91
C GLN A 26 6.80 -14.52 11.08
N LYS A 27 6.31 -15.01 9.94
CA LYS A 27 7.03 -15.93 9.04
C LYS A 27 8.38 -15.38 8.60
N HIS A 28 8.45 -14.08 8.30
CA HIS A 28 9.64 -13.42 7.77
C HIS A 28 10.46 -12.68 8.84
N LYS A 29 10.11 -12.80 10.13
CA LYS A 29 10.75 -12.09 11.26
C LYS A 29 10.81 -10.57 11.06
N ILE A 30 9.76 -10.00 10.47
CA ILE A 30 9.59 -8.56 10.23
C ILE A 30 8.86 -7.96 11.43
N LYS A 31 9.37 -6.85 11.96
CA LYS A 31 8.62 -6.08 12.95
C LYS A 31 7.48 -5.34 12.24
N LEU A 32 6.23 -5.64 12.59
CA LEU A 32 5.06 -4.96 12.05
C LEU A 32 4.55 -3.93 13.05
N ASP A 33 4.66 -2.64 12.69
CA ASP A 33 4.07 -1.55 13.47
C ASP A 33 2.68 -1.22 12.90
N ILE A 34 1.67 -1.20 13.78
CA ILE A 34 0.24 -1.11 13.43
C ILE A 34 -0.29 0.26 13.88
N PHE A 35 -0.93 0.96 12.95
CA PHE A 35 -1.43 2.32 13.14
C PHE A 35 -2.91 2.40 12.70
N THR A 36 -3.81 2.88 13.57
CA THR A 36 -5.26 2.98 13.28
C THR A 36 -5.73 4.40 13.02
N ASP A 37 -5.25 5.35 13.82
CA ASP A 37 -5.71 6.74 13.83
C ASP A 37 -4.51 7.69 13.79
N THR A 38 -3.77 7.67 12.69
CA THR A 38 -2.50 8.39 12.62
C THR A 38 -2.60 9.63 11.73
N PRO A 39 -2.62 10.84 12.33
CA PRO A 39 -2.44 12.06 11.56
C PRO A 39 -1.01 12.09 10.99
N ASN A 40 -0.85 12.55 9.75
CA ASN A 40 0.44 12.75 9.07
C ASN A 40 1.25 11.45 8.85
N ALA A 41 0.60 10.42 8.30
CA ALA A 41 1.24 9.17 7.91
C ALA A 41 2.50 9.36 7.03
N ASP A 42 2.46 10.37 6.17
CA ASP A 42 3.53 10.75 5.24
C ASP A 42 4.88 11.04 5.91
N GLN A 43 4.89 11.48 7.18
CA GLN A 43 6.11 11.88 7.88
C GLN A 43 7.01 10.70 8.28
N PHE A 44 6.45 9.50 8.42
CA PHE A 44 7.19 8.38 9.01
C PHE A 44 7.15 7.09 8.18
N ILE A 45 6.29 6.99 7.14
CA ILE A 45 6.27 5.81 6.26
C ILE A 45 7.66 5.53 5.67
N SER A 46 8.45 6.57 5.32
CA SER A 46 9.79 6.42 4.72
C SER A 46 10.81 5.69 5.62
N ASN A 47 10.52 5.53 6.91
CA ASN A 47 11.40 4.83 7.86
C ASN A 47 11.22 3.30 7.83
N TYR A 48 10.27 2.79 7.04
CA TYR A 48 9.95 1.37 6.94
C TYR A 48 10.50 0.75 5.66
N ASN A 49 10.75 -0.57 5.71
CA ASN A 49 11.19 -1.33 4.54
C ASN A 49 10.02 -1.73 3.65
N TYR A 50 8.82 -1.85 4.22
CA TYR A 50 7.62 -2.33 3.57
C TYR A 50 6.37 -1.64 4.10
N ALA A 51 5.36 -1.50 3.25
CA ALA A 51 4.02 -1.12 3.64
C ALA A 51 3.07 -2.31 3.39
N PHE A 52 2.47 -2.81 4.46
CA PHE A 52 1.51 -3.91 4.46
C PHE A 52 0.10 -3.31 4.49
N VAL A 53 -0.37 -2.87 3.31
CA VAL A 53 -1.53 -1.97 3.20
C VAL A 53 -2.32 -2.28 1.93
N SER A 54 -3.65 -2.08 1.97
CA SER A 54 -4.55 -2.41 0.84
C SER A 54 -5.58 -1.33 0.51
N ARG A 55 -5.48 -0.13 1.13
CA ARG A 55 -6.42 0.98 0.92
C ARG A 55 -5.79 2.08 0.08
N TYR A 56 -6.62 2.74 -0.73
CA TYR A 56 -6.19 3.61 -1.83
C TYR A 56 -5.21 4.72 -1.40
N LEU A 57 -5.60 5.51 -0.41
CA LEU A 57 -4.82 6.66 0.04
C LEU A 57 -3.48 6.21 0.63
N VAL A 58 -3.50 5.22 1.50
CA VAL A 58 -2.28 4.68 2.14
C VAL A 58 -1.34 4.05 1.09
N ILE A 59 -1.88 3.42 0.04
CA ILE A 59 -1.07 2.93 -1.07
C ILE A 59 -0.34 4.09 -1.76
N ILE A 60 -1.04 5.18 -2.06
CA ILE A 60 -0.41 6.35 -2.70
C ILE A 60 0.65 6.97 -1.78
N GLU A 61 0.37 7.12 -0.49
CA GLU A 61 1.31 7.67 0.49
C GLU A 61 2.59 6.82 0.59
N ALA A 62 2.45 5.50 0.65
CA ALA A 62 3.59 4.59 0.67
C ALA A 62 4.41 4.62 -0.62
N LEU A 63 3.77 4.66 -1.79
CA LEU A 63 4.48 4.83 -3.06
C LEU A 63 5.19 6.19 -3.13
N ALA A 64 4.57 7.27 -2.67
CA ALA A 64 5.15 8.61 -2.63
C ALA A 64 6.38 8.68 -1.70
N ALA A 65 6.36 7.93 -0.59
CA ALA A 65 7.52 7.73 0.27
C ALA A 65 8.63 6.88 -0.39
N GLY A 66 8.28 6.04 -1.36
CA GLY A 66 9.18 5.10 -2.02
C GLY A 66 9.29 3.76 -1.29
N VAL A 67 8.25 3.39 -0.56
CA VAL A 67 8.18 2.15 0.22
C VAL A 67 7.43 1.08 -0.59
N PRO A 68 8.01 -0.11 -0.81
CA PRO A 68 7.35 -1.21 -1.49
C PRO A 68 6.09 -1.70 -0.75
N ILE A 69 5.05 -2.05 -1.50
CA ILE A 69 3.73 -2.36 -0.95
C ILE A 69 3.37 -3.82 -1.20
N LEU A 70 2.97 -4.49 -0.12
CA LEU A 70 2.27 -5.77 -0.17
C LEU A 70 0.80 -5.54 0.21
N ALA A 71 -0.12 -5.82 -0.71
CA ALA A 71 -1.54 -5.58 -0.54
C ALA A 71 -2.35 -6.89 -0.50
N HIS A 72 -3.12 -7.07 0.57
CA HIS A 72 -3.98 -8.23 0.77
C HIS A 72 -5.36 -8.04 0.17
N TYR A 73 -5.90 -9.08 -0.46
CA TYR A 73 -7.32 -9.20 -0.78
C TYR A 73 -7.93 -10.49 -0.21
N ASN A 74 -9.17 -10.41 0.25
CA ASN A 74 -9.91 -11.52 0.84
C ASN A 74 -11.22 -11.85 0.09
N ASN A 75 -11.53 -11.11 -0.96
CA ASN A 75 -12.69 -11.32 -1.82
C ASN A 75 -12.43 -10.77 -3.23
N GLN A 76 -13.31 -11.11 -4.17
CA GLN A 76 -13.20 -10.71 -5.58
C GLN A 76 -13.27 -9.19 -5.78
N ILE A 77 -14.13 -8.50 -5.04
CA ILE A 77 -14.28 -7.03 -5.14
C ILE A 77 -12.95 -6.34 -4.81
N LYS A 78 -12.28 -6.77 -3.73
CA LYS A 78 -10.99 -6.21 -3.31
C LYS A 78 -9.87 -6.61 -4.26
N PHE A 79 -9.91 -7.81 -4.85
CA PHE A 79 -9.01 -8.21 -5.91
C PHE A 79 -9.14 -7.28 -7.13
N ASP A 80 -10.37 -7.09 -7.63
CA ASP A 80 -10.63 -6.24 -8.79
C ASP A 80 -10.20 -4.79 -8.54
N TYR A 81 -10.54 -4.27 -7.36
CA TYR A 81 -10.08 -2.95 -6.92
C TYR A 81 -8.54 -2.81 -6.97
N LEU A 82 -7.79 -3.78 -6.44
CA LEU A 82 -6.32 -3.73 -6.47
C LEU A 82 -5.74 -3.98 -7.87
N ASN A 83 -6.39 -4.85 -8.65
CA ASN A 83 -5.91 -5.32 -9.95
C ASN A 83 -6.19 -4.35 -11.10
N GLN A 84 -7.27 -3.58 -11.01
CA GLN A 84 -7.68 -2.63 -12.04
C GLN A 84 -7.26 -1.19 -11.72
N ALA A 85 -6.75 -0.94 -10.50
CA ALA A 85 -6.29 0.39 -10.12
C ALA A 85 -5.05 0.84 -10.90
N PRO A 86 -4.86 2.15 -11.15
CA PRO A 86 -3.70 2.68 -11.85
C PRO A 86 -2.35 2.39 -11.15
N PHE A 87 -2.36 2.10 -9.85
CA PHE A 87 -1.16 1.72 -9.09
C PHE A 87 -0.78 0.24 -9.23
N ARG A 88 -1.58 -0.59 -9.91
CA ARG A 88 -1.35 -2.04 -10.00
C ARG A 88 0.07 -2.45 -10.41
N PRO A 89 0.75 -1.77 -11.34
CA PRO A 89 2.13 -2.11 -11.72
C PRO A 89 3.16 -1.88 -10.59
N TYR A 90 2.78 -1.20 -9.52
CA TYR A 90 3.67 -0.73 -8.45
C TYR A 90 3.50 -1.46 -7.12
N ILE A 91 2.64 -2.47 -7.06
CA ILE A 91 2.36 -3.22 -5.83
C ILE A 91 2.41 -4.73 -6.08
N ASN A 92 2.76 -5.48 -5.04
CA ASN A 92 2.47 -6.92 -4.99
C ASN A 92 1.12 -7.13 -4.31
N ILE A 93 0.29 -8.00 -4.87
CA ILE A 93 -1.00 -8.39 -4.29
C ILE A 93 -0.98 -9.87 -3.90
N PHE A 94 -1.70 -10.24 -2.85
CA PHE A 94 -1.83 -11.63 -2.42
C PHE A 94 -3.15 -11.87 -1.70
N SER A 95 -3.63 -13.11 -1.69
CA SER A 95 -4.74 -13.57 -0.84
C SER A 95 -4.29 -14.52 0.26
N ASP A 96 -3.36 -15.42 -0.06
CA ASP A 96 -2.82 -16.41 0.87
C ASP A 96 -1.45 -15.97 1.43
N PRO A 97 -1.33 -15.76 2.76
CA PRO A 97 -0.05 -15.45 3.42
C PRO A 97 1.09 -16.40 3.08
N ASN A 98 0.80 -17.65 2.72
CA ASN A 98 1.84 -18.64 2.42
C ASN A 98 2.53 -18.39 1.07
N THR A 99 1.81 -17.79 0.12
CA THR A 99 2.28 -17.54 -1.26
C THR A 99 2.70 -16.08 -1.48
N ALA A 100 2.57 -15.23 -0.47
CA ALA A 100 2.94 -13.82 -0.55
C ALA A 100 4.43 -13.62 -0.88
N SER A 101 4.72 -12.83 -1.92
CA SER A 101 6.09 -12.50 -2.32
C SER A 101 6.50 -11.12 -1.79
N LEU A 102 7.62 -11.10 -1.06
CA LEU A 102 8.33 -9.89 -0.65
C LEU A 102 9.47 -9.51 -1.61
N ASP A 103 9.49 -10.10 -2.81
CA ASP A 103 10.38 -9.68 -3.89
C ASP A 103 9.72 -8.55 -4.70
N PHE A 104 10.36 -7.39 -4.65
CA PHE A 104 9.93 -6.17 -5.34
C PHE A 104 10.91 -5.77 -6.45
N SER A 105 11.87 -6.63 -6.81
CA SER A 105 12.91 -6.35 -7.81
C SER A 105 12.37 -5.95 -9.18
N LYS A 106 11.19 -6.46 -9.55
CA LYS A 106 10.51 -6.16 -10.82
C LYS A 106 9.79 -4.81 -10.82
N ILE A 107 9.63 -4.18 -9.66
CA ILE A 107 8.90 -2.92 -9.52
C ILE A 107 9.85 -1.75 -9.73
N ASN A 108 9.54 -0.89 -10.71
CA ASN A 108 10.26 0.36 -10.90
C ASN A 108 9.79 1.40 -9.86
N MET A 109 10.43 1.39 -8.69
CA MET A 109 10.07 2.29 -7.58
C MET A 109 10.27 3.78 -7.90
N VAL A 110 11.18 4.12 -8.83
CA VAL A 110 11.35 5.51 -9.28
C VAL A 110 10.11 6.01 -10.02
N LYS A 111 9.59 5.20 -10.96
CA LYS A 111 8.33 5.49 -11.66
C LYS A 111 7.13 5.48 -10.72
N ALA A 112 7.06 4.50 -9.81
CA ALA A 112 5.99 4.39 -8.83
C ALA A 112 5.90 5.66 -7.96
N LYS A 113 7.04 6.11 -7.41
CA LYS A 113 7.13 7.31 -6.59
C LYS A 113 6.74 8.57 -7.35
N LYS A 114 7.21 8.71 -8.60
CA LYS A 114 6.83 9.83 -9.46
C LYS A 114 5.33 9.85 -9.69
N TRP A 115 4.75 8.72 -10.12
CA TRP A 115 3.31 8.60 -10.36
C TRP A 115 2.49 8.95 -9.12
N ALA A 116 2.90 8.46 -7.95
CA ALA A 116 2.19 8.71 -6.69
C ALA A 116 2.21 10.19 -6.29
N LYS A 117 3.35 10.86 -6.44
CA LYS A 117 3.47 12.31 -6.19
C LYS A 117 2.60 13.16 -7.12
N ASP A 118 2.26 12.65 -8.30
CA ASP A 118 1.37 13.32 -9.25
C ASP A 118 -0.13 13.14 -8.92
N GLN A 119 -0.49 12.32 -7.92
CA GLN A 119 -1.88 12.11 -7.48
C GLN A 119 -2.29 13.14 -6.43
N THR A 120 -2.45 14.40 -6.86
CA THR A 120 -2.79 15.52 -5.97
C THR A 120 -4.28 15.85 -5.97
N TRP A 121 -4.76 16.47 -4.89
CA TRP A 121 -6.12 17.03 -4.83
C TRP A 121 -6.41 18.03 -5.94
N ARG A 122 -5.43 18.86 -6.32
CA ARG A 122 -5.58 19.81 -7.42
C ARG A 122 -5.85 19.09 -8.75
N ARG A 123 -5.10 18.02 -9.03
CA ARG A 123 -5.30 17.21 -10.24
C ARG A 123 -6.68 16.54 -10.23
N LEU A 124 -7.06 15.97 -9.09
CA LEU A 124 -8.36 15.34 -8.93
C LEU A 124 -9.49 16.35 -9.18
N ALA A 125 -9.44 17.51 -8.51
CA ALA A 125 -10.42 18.58 -8.68
C ALA A 125 -10.54 19.01 -10.15
N ALA A 126 -9.41 19.26 -10.83
CA ALA A 126 -9.42 19.62 -12.25
C ALA A 126 -10.06 18.54 -13.16
N GLN A 127 -9.87 17.25 -12.84
CA GLN A 127 -10.53 16.16 -13.57
C GLN A 127 -12.05 16.19 -13.38
N TYR A 128 -12.52 16.43 -12.16
CA TYR A 128 -13.94 16.56 -11.88
C TYR A 128 -14.56 17.80 -12.54
N GLU A 129 -13.87 18.94 -12.49
CA GLU A 129 -14.30 20.17 -13.17
C GLU A 129 -14.44 19.96 -14.67
N ALA A 130 -13.46 19.32 -15.31
CA ALA A 130 -13.49 19.01 -16.74
C ALA A 130 -14.64 18.06 -17.13
N LEU A 131 -15.04 17.14 -16.24
CA LEU A 131 -16.20 16.27 -16.44
C LEU A 131 -17.51 17.03 -16.26
N TRP A 132 -17.58 17.98 -15.32
CA TRP A 132 -18.78 18.76 -15.03
C TRP A 132 -19.13 19.77 -16.13
N GLN A 133 -18.12 20.24 -16.88
CA GLN A 133 -18.31 21.17 -18.00
C GLN A 133 -18.72 20.48 -19.31
N LYS A 134 -18.94 19.16 -19.28
CA LYS A 134 -19.48 18.38 -20.40
C LYS A 134 -20.95 18.08 -20.19
#